data_AF-A0A9E1RLA0-F1
#
_entry.id   AF-A0A9E1RLA0-F1
#
_cell.length_a   1.000
_cell.length_b   1.000
_cell.length_c   1.000
_cell.angle_alpha   90.00
_cell.angle_beta   90.00
_cell.angle_gamma   90.00
#
_symmetry.space_group_name_H-M   'P 1'
#
loop_
_entity.id
_entity.type
_entity.pdbx_description
1 polymer ?
#
loop_
_entity_poly.entity_id
_entity_poly.type
_entity_poly.pdbx_seq_one_letter_code
_entity_poly.pdbx_strand_id
1 'polypeptide(L)'
;MTNSMTDTAVDAAVDAHDDDDHHPSDLFYVKIAGILALFTALEVGTYFIEDSVDPWFLYLSLSVLMIIKFAMVAAYFMHLKYDTPWFRYLFIAGLVLAMGVYAIFLFAYDVFGLG
;
A
#
# COMPACT_ATOMS: atom_id res chain seq x y z
N MET A 1 -20.57 -64.09 -18.20
CA MET A 1 -20.26 -63.50 -16.88
C MET A 1 -18.74 -63.46 -16.76
N THR A 2 -18.14 -62.37 -17.21
CA THR A 2 -16.69 -62.17 -17.31
C THR A 2 -16.32 -60.94 -16.48
N ASN A 3 -15.68 -61.15 -15.34
CA ASN A 3 -15.08 -60.08 -14.56
C ASN A 3 -13.84 -59.57 -15.30
N SER A 4 -13.91 -58.35 -15.81
CA SER A 4 -12.73 -57.53 -16.09
C SER A 4 -13.14 -56.10 -15.76
N MET A 5 -13.07 -55.83 -14.46
CA MET A 5 -13.14 -54.48 -13.92
C MET A 5 -11.86 -53.83 -14.43
N THR A 6 -12.02 -53.07 -15.51
CA THR A 6 -10.99 -52.29 -16.18
C THR A 6 -10.15 -51.59 -15.14
N ASP A 7 -8.85 -51.93 -15.16
CA ASP A 7 -7.77 -51.15 -14.61
C ASP A 7 -8.09 -49.67 -14.76
N THR A 8 -8.21 -49.00 -13.61
CA THR A 8 -8.08 -47.56 -13.50
C THR A 8 -6.75 -47.21 -14.13
N ALA A 9 -6.81 -46.84 -15.41
CA ALA A 9 -5.71 -46.24 -16.12
C ALA A 9 -5.28 -45.03 -15.29
N VAL A 10 -4.19 -45.21 -14.56
CA VAL A 10 -3.34 -44.18 -13.98
C VAL A 10 -2.62 -43.39 -15.09
N ASP A 11 -3.30 -43.15 -16.20
CA ASP A 11 -3.02 -42.03 -17.09
C ASP A 11 -3.63 -40.78 -16.45
N ALA A 12 -3.08 -40.43 -15.29
CA ALA A 12 -2.97 -39.05 -14.88
C ALA A 12 -1.96 -38.39 -15.84
N ALA A 13 -2.37 -38.26 -17.10
CA ALA A 13 -1.98 -37.15 -17.93
C ALA A 13 -2.58 -35.90 -17.25
N VAL A 14 -1.96 -35.48 -16.15
CA VAL A 14 -2.03 -34.08 -15.72
C VAL A 14 -1.08 -33.38 -16.66
N ASP A 15 -1.64 -33.19 -17.85
CA ASP A 15 -1.20 -32.31 -18.89
C ASP A 15 -0.67 -31.02 -18.25
N ALA A 16 0.43 -30.56 -18.80
CA ALA A 16 1.06 -29.31 -18.42
C ALA A 16 0.05 -28.19 -18.62
N HIS A 17 -0.60 -27.77 -17.53
CA HIS A 17 -1.18 -26.44 -17.46
C HIS A 17 -0.04 -25.45 -17.20
N ASP A 18 0.76 -25.27 -18.26
CA ASP A 18 1.38 -24.00 -18.62
C ASP A 18 0.23 -23.00 -18.88
N ASP A 19 -0.48 -22.63 -17.81
CA ASP A 19 -1.44 -21.54 -17.86
C ASP A 19 -0.62 -20.24 -17.77
N ASP A 20 -0.08 -19.89 -18.93
CA ASP A 20 0.30 -18.54 -19.38
C ASP A 20 -0.93 -17.60 -19.37
N ASP A 21 -1.70 -17.63 -18.28
CA ASP A 21 -2.85 -16.76 -18.07
C ASP A 21 -2.32 -15.42 -17.58
N HIS A 22 -2.09 -14.60 -18.60
CA HIS A 22 -2.03 -13.15 -18.57
C HIS A 22 -3.05 -12.58 -17.57
N HIS A 23 -2.63 -12.43 -16.31
CA HIS A 23 -3.20 -11.52 -15.31
C HIS A 23 -2.34 -10.22 -15.27
N PRO A 24 -2.38 -9.36 -16.31
CA PRO A 24 -1.53 -8.17 -16.41
C PRO A 24 -1.87 -7.07 -15.39
N SER A 25 -2.90 -7.23 -14.54
CA SER A 25 -3.20 -6.30 -13.45
C SER A 25 -2.43 -6.60 -12.17
N ASP A 26 -2.22 -7.88 -11.83
CA ASP A 26 -1.81 -8.27 -10.48
C ASP A 26 -0.32 -8.03 -10.27
N LEU A 27 0.48 -8.26 -11.31
CA LEU A 27 1.92 -8.01 -11.30
C LEU A 27 2.24 -6.52 -11.05
N PHE A 28 1.37 -5.62 -11.50
CA PHE A 28 1.54 -4.19 -11.28
C PHE A 28 1.32 -3.82 -9.79
N TYR A 29 0.26 -4.34 -9.16
CA TYR A 29 0.00 -4.13 -7.74
C TYR A 29 1.08 -4.77 -6.86
N VAL A 30 1.55 -5.97 -7.22
CA VAL A 30 2.66 -6.64 -6.52
C VAL A 30 3.95 -5.80 -6.60
N LYS A 31 4.24 -5.17 -7.74
CA LYS A 31 5.39 -4.27 -7.86
C LYS A 31 5.27 -3.06 -6.94
N ILE A 32 4.08 -2.46 -6.84
CA ILE A 32 3.83 -1.32 -5.95
C ILE A 32 3.91 -1.75 -4.48
N ALA A 33 3.37 -2.92 -4.14
CA ALA A 33 3.51 -3.52 -2.81
C ALA A 33 4.99 -3.70 -2.45
N GLY A 34 5.81 -4.19 -3.39
CA GLY A 34 7.25 -4.33 -3.22
C GLY A 34 7.96 -2.99 -2.96
N ILE A 35 7.58 -1.92 -3.69
CA ILE A 35 8.13 -0.57 -3.47
C ILE A 35 7.72 -0.04 -2.08
N LEU A 36 6.47 -0.23 -1.68
CA LEU A 36 5.98 0.15 -0.35
C LEU A 36 6.69 -0.63 0.76
N ALA A 37 6.88 -1.94 0.56
CA ALA A 37 7.63 -2.78 1.48
C ALA A 37 9.08 -2.31 1.61
N LEU A 38 9.72 -1.91 0.50
CA LEU A 38 11.05 -1.32 0.52
C LEU A 38 11.08 -0.01 1.31
N PHE A 39 10.14 0.91 1.08
CA PHE A 39 10.08 2.14 1.88
C PHE A 39 9.83 1.87 3.36
N THR A 40 9.10 0.80 3.71
CA THR A 40 8.90 0.37 5.11
C THR A 40 10.13 -0.27 5.70
N ALA A 41 10.87 -1.08 4.94
CA ALA A 41 12.15 -1.59 5.37
C ALA A 41 13.17 -0.45 5.57
N LEU A 42 13.18 0.56 4.69
CA LEU A 42 14.02 1.75 4.86
C LEU A 42 13.64 2.55 6.10
N GLU A 43 12.34 2.77 6.34
CA GLU A 43 11.85 3.42 7.56
C GLU A 43 12.32 2.69 8.81
N VAL A 44 12.05 1.38 8.90
CA VAL A 44 12.47 0.55 10.03
C VAL A 44 14.01 0.51 10.15
N GLY A 45 14.70 0.51 9.02
CA GLY A 45 16.15 0.56 8.92
C GLY A 45 16.73 1.82 9.56
N THR A 46 16.04 2.96 9.48
CA THR A 46 16.52 4.22 10.07
C THR A 46 16.64 4.15 11.60
N TYR A 47 15.84 3.34 12.29
CA TYR A 47 15.96 3.14 13.75
C TYR A 47 17.29 2.52 14.16
N PHE A 48 17.98 1.81 13.26
CA PHE A 48 19.27 1.17 13.60
C PHE A 48 20.47 2.09 13.45
N ILE A 49 20.30 3.25 12.81
CA ILE A 49 21.37 4.22 12.51
C ILE A 49 21.08 5.60 13.09
N GLU A 50 19.98 5.76 13.83
CA GLU A 50 19.52 7.01 14.43
C GLU A 50 20.57 7.69 15.32
N ASP A 51 21.39 6.91 16.03
CA ASP A 51 22.44 7.41 16.93
C ASP A 51 23.61 8.11 16.22
N SER A 52 23.73 7.92 14.90
CA SER A 52 24.88 8.38 14.10
C SER A 52 24.55 9.51 13.13
N VAL A 53 23.29 9.96 13.10
CA VAL A 53 22.80 11.00 12.19
C VAL A 53 22.17 12.15 12.99
N ASP A 54 22.24 13.36 12.44
CA ASP A 54 21.64 14.53 13.08
C ASP A 54 20.13 14.34 13.29
N PRO A 55 19.58 14.59 14.49
CA PRO A 55 18.16 14.32 14.83
C PRO A 55 17.16 14.94 13.85
N TRP A 56 17.49 16.08 13.26
CA TRP A 56 16.63 16.72 12.25
C TRP A 56 16.38 15.84 11.01
N PHE A 57 17.38 15.07 10.59
CA PHE A 57 17.33 14.33 9.32
C PHE A 57 16.28 13.23 9.34
N LEU A 58 16.23 12.44 10.41
CA LEU A 58 15.28 11.36 10.60
C LEU A 58 13.86 11.88 10.81
N TYR A 59 13.65 12.99 11.53
CA TYR A 59 12.31 13.60 11.62
C TYR A 59 11.75 14.01 10.25
N LEU A 60 12.58 14.64 9.41
CA LEU A 60 12.16 15.06 8.08
C LEU A 60 11.96 13.86 7.13
N SER A 61 12.91 12.92 7.12
CA SER A 61 12.87 11.72 6.28
C SER A 61 11.65 10.84 6.60
N LEU A 62 11.42 10.56 7.89
CA LEU A 62 10.27 9.77 8.34
C LEU A 62 8.96 10.45 7.98
N SER A 63 8.84 11.76 8.20
CA SER A 63 7.64 12.54 7.84
C SER A 63 7.34 12.48 6.34
N VAL A 64 8.36 12.66 5.49
CA VAL A 64 8.22 12.61 4.03
C VAL A 64 7.84 11.20 3.57
N LEU A 65 8.50 10.15 4.10
CA LEU A 65 8.17 8.77 3.78
C LEU A 65 6.74 8.40 4.19
N MET A 66 6.24 8.92 5.31
CA MET A 66 4.86 8.72 5.77
C MET A 66 3.86 9.26 4.72
N ILE A 67 4.06 10.50 4.26
CA ILE A 67 3.20 11.12 3.24
C ILE A 67 3.25 10.34 1.92
N ILE A 68 4.44 9.94 1.47
CA ILE A 68 4.61 9.20 0.22
C ILE A 68 3.88 7.85 0.27
N LYS A 69 4.06 7.10 1.36
CA LYS A 69 3.40 5.81 1.54
C LYS A 69 1.89 5.95 1.57
N PHE A 70 1.39 6.91 2.34
CA PHE A 70 -0.03 7.21 2.41
C PHE A 70 -0.59 7.54 1.02
N ALA A 71 0.07 8.42 0.26
CA ALA A 71 -0.36 8.79 -1.08
C ALA A 71 -0.30 7.60 -2.06
N MET A 72 0.72 6.75 -1.97
CA MET A 72 0.86 5.56 -2.82
C MET A 72 -0.25 4.53 -2.51
N VAL A 73 -0.54 4.29 -1.23
CA VAL A 73 -1.65 3.41 -0.81
C VAL A 73 -2.99 3.98 -1.27
N ALA A 74 -3.25 5.27 -1.06
CA ALA A 74 -4.49 5.91 -1.49
C ALA A 74 -4.64 5.90 -3.02
N ALA A 75 -3.58 6.19 -3.78
CA ALA A 75 -3.65 6.22 -5.23
C ALA A 75 -3.84 4.84 -5.86
N TYR A 76 -3.08 3.83 -5.39
CA TYR A 76 -3.01 2.53 -6.04
C TYR A 76 -3.83 1.45 -5.32
N PHE A 77 -3.68 1.27 -4.01
CA PHE A 77 -4.38 0.20 -3.27
C PHE A 77 -5.82 0.53 -2.91
N MET A 78 -6.17 1.81 -2.74
CA MET A 78 -7.58 2.24 -2.65
C MET A 78 -8.22 2.46 -4.03
N HIS A 79 -7.51 2.12 -5.12
CA HIS A 79 -7.94 2.26 -6.52
C HIS A 79 -8.26 3.68 -7.01
N LEU A 80 -8.07 4.72 -6.20
CA LEU A 80 -8.43 6.11 -6.48
C LEU A 80 -7.85 6.67 -7.80
N LYS A 81 -6.73 6.11 -8.29
CA LYS A 81 -6.12 6.47 -9.58
C LYS A 81 -6.82 5.83 -10.79
N TYR A 82 -7.42 4.66 -10.61
CA TYR A 82 -8.08 3.88 -11.67
C TYR A 82 -9.61 3.99 -11.62
N ASP A 83 -10.15 4.47 -10.50
CA ASP A 83 -11.57 4.64 -10.28
C ASP A 83 -12.10 5.98 -10.80
N THR A 84 -13.42 6.14 -10.77
CA THR A 84 -14.07 7.39 -11.18
C THR A 84 -13.62 8.57 -10.32
N PRO A 85 -13.48 9.79 -10.91
CA PRO A 85 -12.90 10.94 -10.20
C PRO A 85 -13.71 11.38 -8.98
N TRP A 86 -14.98 10.97 -8.87
CA TRP A 86 -15.84 11.20 -7.72
C TRP A 86 -15.27 10.65 -6.41
N PHE A 87 -14.71 9.43 -6.42
CA PHE A 87 -14.09 8.86 -5.22
C PHE A 87 -12.85 9.65 -4.80
N ARG A 88 -12.07 10.11 -5.79
CA ARG A 88 -10.91 10.98 -5.53
C ARG A 88 -11.31 12.29 -4.87
N TYR A 89 -12.37 12.93 -5.35
CA TYR A 89 -12.86 14.17 -4.75
C TYR A 89 -13.38 13.96 -3.33
N LEU A 90 -14.12 12.87 -3.06
CA LEU A 90 -14.61 12.57 -1.72
C LEU A 90 -13.46 12.37 -0.73
N PHE A 91 -12.43 11.63 -1.13
CA PHE A 91 -11.24 11.40 -0.30
C PHE A 91 -10.48 12.70 -0.01
N ILE A 92 -10.24 13.53 -1.04
CA ILE A 92 -9.55 14.81 -0.87
C ILE A 92 -10.38 15.78 -0.02
N ALA A 93 -11.70 15.83 -0.22
CA ALA A 93 -12.60 16.63 0.60
C ALA A 93 -12.54 16.20 2.08
N GLY A 94 -12.52 14.88 2.35
CA GLY A 94 -12.33 14.34 3.70
C GLY A 94 -10.97 14.72 4.31
N LEU A 95 -9.89 14.66 3.53
CA LEU A 95 -8.54 15.04 3.97
C LEU A 95 -8.45 16.54 4.29
N VAL A 96 -8.99 17.39 3.43
CA VAL A 96 -9.07 18.85 3.66
C VAL A 96 -9.91 19.18 4.88
N LEU A 97 -11.06 18.51 5.03
CA LEU A 97 -11.93 18.68 6.19
C LEU A 97 -11.20 18.25 7.48
N ALA A 98 -10.53 17.10 7.49
CA ALA A 98 -9.77 16.63 8.64
C ALA A 98 -8.66 17.62 9.02
N MET A 99 -7.89 18.10 8.04
CA MET A 99 -6.85 19.11 8.25
C MET A 99 -7.43 20.41 8.82
N GLY A 100 -8.57 20.86 8.28
CA GLY A 100 -9.25 22.07 8.74
C GLY A 100 -9.78 21.95 10.17
N VAL A 101 -10.45 20.85 10.50
CA VAL A 101 -10.95 20.59 11.86
C VAL A 101 -9.80 20.53 12.86
N TYR A 102 -8.70 19.87 12.51
CA TYR A 102 -7.53 19.79 13.37
C TYR A 102 -6.85 21.16 13.56
N ALA A 103 -6.74 21.97 12.49
CA ALA A 103 -6.20 23.32 12.59
C ALA A 103 -7.07 24.23 13.50
N ILE A 104 -8.39 24.16 13.34
CA ILE A 104 -9.34 24.90 14.20
C ILE A 104 -9.22 24.43 15.65
N PHE A 105 -9.13 23.12 15.89
CA PHE A 105 -8.92 22.57 17.22
C PHE A 105 -7.65 23.12 17.85
N LEU A 106 -6.50 23.03 17.17
CA LEU A 106 -5.23 23.56 17.71
C LEU A 106 -5.29 25.06 18.01
N PHE A 107 -5.97 25.83 17.17
CA PHE A 107 -6.18 27.26 17.39
C PHE A 107 -7.11 27.53 18.57
N ALA A 108 -8.21 26.79 18.70
CA ALA A 108 -9.18 26.94 19.77
C ALA A 108 -8.63 26.61 21.16
N TYR A 109 -7.70 25.66 21.24
CA TYR A 109 -7.00 25.30 22.48
C TYR A 109 -5.74 26.13 22.73
N ASP A 110 -5.51 27.18 21.93
CA ASP A 110 -4.40 28.12 22.06
C ASP A 110 -3.04 27.42 22.23
N VAL A 111 -2.85 26.32 21.50
CA VAL A 111 -1.59 25.53 21.52
C VAL A 111 -0.40 26.37 21.05
N PHE A 112 -0.67 27.47 20.34
CA PHE A 112 0.33 28.41 19.83
C PHE A 112 0.55 29.63 20.75
N GLY A 113 -0.20 29.78 21.85
CA GLY A 113 -0.03 30.85 22.83
C GLY A 113 -0.21 32.25 22.27
N LEU A 114 -1.24 32.44 21.44
CA LEU A 114 -1.55 33.73 20.81
C LEU A 114 -2.63 34.55 21.55
N GLY A 115 -3.06 34.09 22.74
CA GLY A 115 -3.94 34.80 23.68
C GLY A 115 -3.26 35.34 24.94
#